data_AF-A0A3A6E739-F1
#
_entry.id   AF-A0A3A6E739-F1
#
_cell.length_a   1.000
_cell.length_b   1.000
_cell.length_c   1.000
_cell.angle_alpha   90.00
_cell.angle_beta   90.00
_cell.angle_gamma   90.00
#
_symmetry.space_group_name_H-M   'P 1'
#
loop_
_entity.id
_entity.type
_entity.pdbx_description
1 polymer ?
#
loop_
_entity_poly.entity_id
_entity_poly.type
_entity_poly.pdbx_seq_one_letter_code
_entity_poly.pdbx_strand_id
1 'polypeptide(L)'
;MELTSAHLRYLLAIYEVSQTHLDISSRSIAEKLGVTKPSVVRIMNLLMERGMIVKEHYGKIYMTDRGIWVAKQVDRELKTILTHFPPVGEPLSEEERFTAALAMTSALPERIFTGEYERLFGSDAEKAETEKAR
;
A
#
# COMPACT_ATOMS: atom_id res chain seq x y z
N MET A 1 -4.74 -2.65 14.25
CA MET A 1 -5.60 -3.25 13.20
C MET A 1 -4.73 -3.60 12.02
N GLU A 2 -4.68 -4.85 11.57
CA GLU A 2 -3.71 -5.34 10.58
C GLU A 2 -3.94 -4.85 9.13
N LEU A 3 -2.89 -4.85 8.30
CA LEU A 3 -3.01 -4.57 6.86
C LEU A 3 -3.71 -5.71 6.12
N THR A 4 -5.02 -5.58 5.89
CA THR A 4 -5.79 -6.50 5.04
C THR A 4 -5.31 -6.48 3.58
N SER A 5 -5.66 -7.51 2.82
CA SER A 5 -5.41 -7.59 1.37
C SER A 5 -5.95 -6.37 0.61
N ALA A 6 -7.08 -5.81 1.02
CA ALA A 6 -7.63 -4.59 0.45
C ALA A 6 -6.70 -3.39 0.69
N HIS A 7 -6.12 -3.26 1.89
CA HIS A 7 -5.19 -2.16 2.18
C HIS A 7 -3.93 -2.26 1.30
N LEU A 8 -3.38 -3.46 1.15
CA LEU A 8 -2.21 -3.69 0.28
C LEU A 8 -2.53 -3.41 -1.19
N ARG A 9 -3.70 -3.85 -1.67
CA ARG A 9 -4.15 -3.58 -3.06
C ARG A 9 -4.17 -2.08 -3.36
N TYR A 10 -4.70 -1.29 -2.42
CA TYR A 10 -4.76 0.15 -2.57
C TYR A 10 -3.39 0.82 -2.49
N LEU A 11 -2.54 0.39 -1.55
CA LEU A 11 -1.17 0.91 -1.43
C LEU A 11 -0.36 0.66 -2.71
N LEU A 12 -0.43 -0.55 -3.27
CA LEU A 12 0.23 -0.89 -4.53
C LEU A 12 -0.33 -0.09 -5.70
N ALA A 13 -1.66 0.06 -5.79
CA ALA A 13 -2.26 0.86 -6.85
C ALA A 13 -1.86 2.34 -6.79
N ILE A 14 -1.80 2.92 -5.59
CA ILE A 14 -1.30 4.29 -5.39
C ILE A 14 0.16 4.38 -5.81
N TYR A 15 0.99 3.41 -5.42
CA TYR A 15 2.40 3.36 -5.80
C TYR A 15 2.60 3.27 -7.32
N GLU A 16 1.85 2.42 -8.01
CA GLU A 16 1.92 2.32 -9.46
C GLU A 16 1.48 3.62 -10.16
N VAL A 17 0.41 4.26 -9.68
CA VAL A 17 -0.03 5.55 -10.22
C VAL A 17 1.03 6.63 -9.94
N SER A 18 1.66 6.61 -8.76
CA SER A 18 2.70 7.59 -8.40
C SER A 18 3.96 7.50 -9.28
N GLN A 19 4.23 6.35 -9.90
CA GLN A 19 5.37 6.21 -10.82
C GLN A 19 5.13 6.87 -12.18
N THR A 20 3.87 7.03 -12.57
CA THR A 20 3.48 7.47 -13.92
C THR A 20 2.88 8.87 -13.95
N HIS A 21 2.30 9.31 -12.83
CA HIS A 21 1.61 10.59 -12.70
C HIS A 21 2.08 11.32 -11.44
N LEU A 22 2.37 12.62 -11.58
CA LEU A 22 2.68 13.49 -10.43
C LEU A 22 1.45 13.78 -9.56
N ASP A 23 0.24 13.69 -10.13
CA ASP A 23 -1.01 14.04 -9.47
C ASP A 23 -1.90 12.80 -9.26
N ILE A 24 -1.83 12.21 -8.06
CA ILE A 24 -2.70 11.09 -7.67
C ILE A 24 -4.01 11.65 -7.11
N SER A 25 -5.15 11.12 -7.55
CA SER A 25 -6.47 11.52 -7.06
C SER A 25 -7.31 10.30 -6.69
N SER A 26 -8.32 10.49 -5.83
CA SER A 26 -9.27 9.41 -5.53
C SER A 26 -10.01 8.89 -6.77
N ARG A 27 -10.14 9.73 -7.81
CA ARG A 27 -10.71 9.33 -9.10
C ARG A 27 -9.78 8.34 -9.81
N SER A 28 -8.51 8.67 -10.00
CA SER A 28 -7.57 7.80 -10.70
C SER A 28 -7.35 6.46 -9.98
N ILE A 29 -7.39 6.45 -8.65
CA ILE A 29 -7.35 5.22 -7.85
C ILE A 29 -8.63 4.38 -8.06
N ALA A 30 -9.81 5.02 -8.02
CA ALA A 30 -11.08 4.33 -8.24
C ALA A 30 -11.15 3.67 -9.62
N GLU A 31 -10.73 4.40 -10.66
CA GLU A 31 -10.68 3.93 -12.05
C GLU A 31 -9.72 2.76 -12.20
N LYS A 32 -8.51 2.86 -11.64
CA LYS A 32 -7.52 1.77 -11.70
C LYS A 32 -7.96 0.50 -10.99
N LEU A 33 -8.66 0.64 -9.86
CA LEU A 33 -9.10 -0.49 -9.05
C LEU A 33 -10.49 -1.03 -9.44
N GLY A 34 -11.26 -0.33 -10.29
CA GLY A 34 -12.63 -0.71 -10.64
C GLY A 34 -13.61 -0.62 -9.46
N VAL A 35 -13.38 0.28 -8.51
CA VAL A 35 -14.12 0.37 -7.23
C VAL A 35 -14.87 1.70 -7.08
N THR A 36 -15.86 1.71 -6.19
CA THR A 36 -16.65 2.91 -5.89
C THR A 36 -15.88 3.92 -5.03
N LYS A 37 -16.16 5.22 -5.21
CA LYS A 37 -15.53 6.31 -4.43
C LYS A 37 -15.63 6.14 -2.90
N PRO A 38 -16.77 5.72 -2.30
CA PRO A 38 -16.85 5.51 -0.85
C PRO A 38 -15.86 4.46 -0.33
N SER A 39 -15.63 3.39 -1.09
CA SER A 39 -14.67 2.33 -0.75
C SER A 39 -13.24 2.87 -0.71
N VAL A 40 -12.92 3.80 -1.62
CA VAL A 40 -11.62 4.48 -1.66
C VAL A 40 -11.40 5.33 -0.42
N VAL A 41 -12.37 6.18 -0.05
CA VAL A 41 -12.20 7.12 1.07
C VAL A 41 -11.88 6.40 2.38
N ARG A 42 -12.55 5.28 2.67
CA ARG A 42 -12.31 4.50 3.90
C ARG A 42 -10.86 4.00 3.99
N ILE A 43 -10.34 3.42 2.90
CA ILE A 43 -8.99 2.86 2.89
C ILE A 43 -7.93 3.97 2.87
N MET A 44 -8.23 5.07 2.20
CA MET A 44 -7.37 6.26 2.17
C MET A 44 -7.15 6.86 3.57
N ASN A 45 -8.22 6.98 4.37
CA ASN A 45 -8.09 7.47 5.74
C ASN A 45 -7.15 6.58 6.58
N LEU A 46 -7.28 5.26 6.45
CA LEU A 46 -6.40 4.32 7.14
C LEU A 46 -4.94 4.42 6.70
N LEU A 47 -4.69 4.56 5.39
CA LEU A 47 -3.32 4.72 4.88
C LEU A 47 -2.72 6.06 5.32
N MET A 48 -3.52 7.12 5.48
CA MET A 48 -3.11 8.40 6.07
C MET A 48 -2.81 8.27 7.56
N GLU A 49 -3.69 7.62 8.34
CA GLU A 49 -3.47 7.35 9.78
C GLU A 49 -2.18 6.56 10.02
N ARG A 50 -1.80 5.68 9.08
CA ARG A 50 -0.54 4.94 9.11
C ARG A 50 0.64 5.71 8.50
N GLY A 51 0.48 6.98 8.14
CA GLY A 51 1.55 7.81 7.58
C GLY A 51 2.16 7.26 6.29
N MET A 52 1.41 6.45 5.52
CA MET A 52 1.86 5.93 4.21
C MET A 52 1.57 6.90 3.07
N ILE A 53 0.56 7.74 3.26
CA ILE A 53 0.15 8.74 2.29
C ILE A 53 -0.27 10.02 3.01
N VAL A 54 -0.27 11.13 2.29
CA VAL A 54 -0.80 12.41 2.73
C VAL A 54 -1.74 12.97 1.67
N LYS A 55 -2.69 13.80 2.09
CA LYS A 55 -3.66 14.45 1.22
C LYS A 55 -3.58 15.96 1.38
N GLU A 56 -3.38 16.69 0.29
CA GLU A 56 -3.40 18.15 0.28
C GLU A 56 -4.82 18.73 0.20
N HIS A 57 -4.94 20.04 0.47
CA HIS A 57 -6.20 20.79 0.47
C HIS A 57 -7.04 20.64 -0.80
N TYR A 58 -6.42 20.38 -1.96
CA TYR A 58 -7.12 20.18 -3.24
C TYR A 58 -7.47 18.72 -3.55
N GLY A 59 -7.24 17.81 -2.60
CA GLY A 59 -7.54 16.39 -2.77
C GLY A 59 -6.51 15.58 -3.56
N LYS A 60 -5.34 16.18 -3.84
CA LYS A 60 -4.18 15.47 -4.35
C LYS A 60 -3.58 14.59 -3.26
N ILE A 61 -3.18 13.39 -3.65
CA ILE A 61 -2.64 12.36 -2.77
C ILE A 61 -1.15 12.20 -3.11
N TYR A 62 -0.32 12.14 -2.07
CA TYR A 62 1.11 11.87 -2.21
C TYR A 62 1.50 10.71 -1.32
N MET A 63 2.45 9.91 -1.77
CA MET A 63 3.06 8.89 -0.92
C MET A 63 4.14 9.51 -0.05
N THR A 64 4.22 9.06 1.19
CA THR A 64 5.35 9.39 2.07
C THR A 64 6.52 8.44 1.78
N ASP A 65 7.71 8.76 2.30
CA ASP A 65 8.86 7.86 2.23
C ASP A 65 8.54 6.50 2.86
N ARG A 66 7.83 6.50 4.00
CA ARG A 66 7.32 5.28 4.64
C ARG A 66 6.40 4.51 3.70
N GLY A 67 5.44 5.18 3.07
CA GLY A 67 4.50 4.54 2.15
C GLY A 67 5.20 3.91 0.94
N ILE A 68 6.16 4.63 0.35
CA ILE A 68 6.98 4.13 -0.76
C ILE A 68 7.78 2.91 -0.32
N TRP A 69 8.42 2.97 0.85
CA TRP A 69 9.18 1.84 1.39
C TRP A 69 8.31 0.61 1.57
N VAL A 70 7.18 0.76 2.27
CA VAL A 70 6.24 -0.33 2.54
C VAL A 70 5.70 -0.90 1.24
N ALA A 71 5.30 -0.05 0.28
CA ALA A 71 4.81 -0.50 -1.03
C ALA A 71 5.85 -1.34 -1.78
N LYS A 72 7.13 -0.94 -1.75
CA LYS A 72 8.22 -1.71 -2.37
C LYS A 72 8.44 -3.06 -1.71
N GLN A 73 8.39 -3.15 -0.38
CA GLN A 73 8.51 -4.43 0.32
C GLN A 73 7.31 -5.34 0.00
N VAL A 74 6.10 -4.79 0.02
CA VAL A 74 4.88 -5.54 -0.34
C VAL A 74 4.95 -6.05 -1.78
N ASP A 75 5.37 -5.22 -2.75
CA ASP A 75 5.56 -5.62 -4.14
C ASP A 75 6.60 -6.74 -4.30
N ARG A 76 7.72 -6.63 -3.57
CA ARG A 76 8.77 -7.67 -3.55
C ARG A 76 8.26 -9.01 -3.03
N GLU A 77 7.59 -9.00 -1.88
CA GLU A 77 7.05 -10.22 -1.28
C GLU A 77 5.95 -10.82 -2.16
N LEU A 78 5.07 -9.98 -2.70
CA LEU A 78 4.02 -10.42 -3.62
C LEU A 78 4.61 -11.08 -4.88
N LYS A 79 5.64 -10.49 -5.49
CA LYS A 79 6.34 -11.09 -6.65
C LYS A 79 7.02 -12.40 -6.31
N THR A 80 7.59 -12.51 -5.10
CA THR A 80 8.21 -13.75 -4.61
C THR A 80 7.15 -14.85 -4.47
N ILE A 81 6.02 -14.54 -3.84
CA ILE A 81 4.87 -15.45 -3.70
C ILE A 81 4.30 -15.84 -5.06
N LEU A 82 4.18 -14.90 -6.00
CA LEU A 82 3.72 -15.19 -7.36
C LEU A 82 4.72 -16.06 -8.13
N THR A 83 6.02 -15.91 -7.91
CA THR A 83 7.05 -16.74 -8.55
C THR A 83 6.98 -18.18 -8.05
N HIS A 84 6.74 -18.36 -6.75
CA HIS A 84 6.67 -19.67 -6.10
C HIS A 84 5.24 -20.10 -5.75
N PHE A 85 4.26 -19.61 -6.52
CA PHE A 85 2.85 -19.82 -6.20
C PHE A 85 2.53 -21.32 -6.20
N PRO A 86 1.91 -21.86 -5.12
CA PRO A 86 1.69 -23.28 -4.99
C PRO A 86 0.77 -23.80 -6.10
N PRO A 87 0.97 -25.04 -6.59
CA PRO A 87 0.07 -25.63 -7.57
C PRO A 87 -1.34 -25.79 -6.96
N VAL A 88 -2.35 -25.43 -7.74
CA VAL A 88 -3.77 -25.60 -7.40
C VAL A 88 -4.37 -26.60 -8.39
N GLY A 89 -5.34 -27.39 -7.92
CA GLY A 89 -5.93 -28.46 -8.73
C GLY A 89 -6.65 -27.98 -9.99
N GLU A 90 -7.05 -26.72 -10.04
CA GLU A 90 -7.69 -26.07 -11.19
C GLU A 90 -6.84 -24.91 -11.71
N PRO A 91 -6.89 -24.63 -13.03
CA PRO A 91 -6.21 -23.47 -13.59
C PRO A 91 -6.83 -22.18 -13.05
N LEU A 92 -5.99 -21.28 -12.55
CA LEU A 92 -6.41 -19.95 -12.11
C LEU A 92 -6.17 -18.93 -13.22
N SER A 93 -7.10 -18.00 -13.38
CA SER A 93 -6.84 -16.76 -14.12
C SER A 93 -5.75 -15.94 -13.44
N GLU A 94 -5.17 -14.99 -14.17
CA GLU A 94 -4.16 -14.07 -13.62
C GLU A 94 -4.70 -13.26 -12.45
N GLU A 95 -5.96 -12.81 -12.53
CA GLU A 95 -6.62 -12.05 -11.47
C GLU A 95 -6.87 -12.88 -10.21
N GLU A 96 -7.32 -14.13 -10.35
CA GLU A 96 -7.53 -15.05 -9.22
C GLU A 96 -6.20 -15.38 -8.54
N ARG A 97 -5.16 -15.66 -9.34
CA ARG A 97 -3.82 -15.93 -8.85
C ARG A 97 -3.24 -14.72 -8.10
N PHE A 98 -3.41 -13.52 -8.66
CA PHE A 98 -3.00 -12.28 -8.01
C PHE A 98 -3.74 -12.05 -6.69
N THR A 99 -5.05 -12.25 -6.67
CA THR A 99 -5.88 -12.07 -5.47
C THR A 99 -5.48 -13.04 -4.36
N ALA A 100 -5.26 -14.31 -4.70
CA ALA A 100 -4.79 -15.32 -3.75
C ALA A 100 -3.37 -15.00 -3.23
N ALA A 101 -2.47 -14.55 -4.11
CA ALA A 101 -1.13 -14.15 -3.72
C ALA A 101 -1.16 -12.95 -2.76
N LEU A 102 -1.99 -11.96 -3.05
CA LEU A 102 -2.15 -10.79 -2.21
C LEU A 102 -2.75 -11.13 -0.83
N ALA A 103 -3.66 -12.10 -0.78
CA ALA A 103 -4.18 -12.62 0.49
C ALA A 103 -3.06 -13.27 1.32
N MET A 104 -2.21 -14.09 0.71
CA MET A 104 -1.02 -14.66 1.37
C MET A 104 -0.06 -13.56 1.86
N THR A 105 0.21 -12.55 1.03
CA THR A 105 1.04 -11.40 1.44
C THR A 105 0.44 -10.66 2.63
N SER A 106 -0.88 -10.46 2.67
CA SER A 106 -1.54 -9.78 3.81
C SER A 106 -1.52 -10.57 5.12
N ALA A 107 -1.34 -11.89 5.04
CA ALA A 107 -1.19 -12.75 6.21
C ALA A 107 0.24 -12.76 6.77
N LEU A 108 1.20 -12.14 6.07
CA LEU A 108 2.57 -12.02 6.57
C LEU A 108 2.65 -11.02 7.73
N PRO A 109 3.53 -11.25 8.71
CA PRO A 109 3.71 -10.32 9.82
C PRO A 109 4.13 -8.93 9.37
N GLU A 110 3.52 -7.87 9.93
CA GLU A 110 3.78 -6.47 9.52
C GLU A 110 5.26 -6.08 9.56
N ARG A 111 6.04 -6.66 10.48
CA ARG A 111 7.50 -6.42 10.60
C ARG A 111 8.28 -6.74 9.32
N ILE A 112 7.76 -7.60 8.45
CA ILE A 112 8.38 -7.90 7.15
C ILE A 112 8.32 -6.65 6.25
N PHE A 113 7.28 -5.83 6.39
CA PHE A 113 7.09 -4.63 5.58
C PHE A 113 7.63 -3.36 6.25
N THR A 114 7.41 -3.21 7.56
CA THR A 114 7.73 -1.97 8.29
C THR A 114 8.95 -2.08 9.20
N GLY A 115 9.37 -3.29 9.59
CA GLY A 115 10.33 -3.49 10.67
C GLY A 115 11.72 -2.92 10.39
N GLU A 116 12.20 -3.01 9.15
CA GLU A 116 13.48 -2.38 8.77
C GLU A 116 13.37 -0.85 8.70
N TYR A 117 12.25 -0.32 8.19
CA TYR A 117 12.00 1.12 8.16
C TYR A 117 11.98 1.70 9.58
N GLU A 118 11.27 1.04 10.50
CA GLU A 118 11.18 1.44 11.90
C GLU A 118 12.53 1.32 12.62
N ARG A 119 13.34 0.32 12.30
CA ARG A 119 14.71 0.20 12.84
C ARG A 119 15.62 1.35 12.36
N LEU A 120 15.50 1.73 11.09
CA LEU A 120 16.38 2.73 10.47
C LEU A 120 15.94 4.17 10.76
N PHE A 121 14.64 4.41 10.86
CA PHE A 121 14.06 5.76 10.90
C PHE A 121 13.10 6.00 12.08
N GLY A 122 12.84 5.00 12.93
CA GLY A 122 11.83 5.10 14.01
C GLY A 122 12.17 6.13 15.10
N SER A 123 13.45 6.41 15.35
CA SER A 123 13.87 7.48 16.28
C SER A 123 13.87 8.88 15.68
N ASP A 124 13.83 8.99 14.35
CA ASP A 124 13.89 10.26 13.62
C ASP A 124 12.53 10.67 13.05
N ALA A 125 11.61 9.72 12.81
CA ALA A 125 10.25 9.97 12.40
C ALA A 125 9.42 10.70 13.48
N GLU A 126 9.58 10.32 14.77
CA GLU A 126 8.92 11.01 15.90
C GLU A 126 9.40 12.46 16.04
N LYS A 127 10.67 12.74 15.70
CA LYS A 127 11.25 14.09 15.77
C LYS A 127 10.80 14.99 14.61
N ALA A 128 10.71 14.45 13.39
CA ALA A 128 10.25 15.21 12.23
C ALA A 128 8.76 15.61 12.32
N GLU A 129 7.92 14.80 12.97
CA GLU A 129 6.51 15.14 13.24
C GLU A 129 6.35 16.21 14.33
N THR A 130 7.20 16.18 15.37
CA THR A 130 7.17 17.22 16.43
C THR A 130 7.72 18.58 15.96
N GLU A 131 8.61 18.60 14.97
CA GLU A 131 9.20 19.83 14.44
C GLU A 131 8.31 20.53 13.40
N LYS A 132 7.46 19.78 12.66
CA LYS A 132 6.45 20.36 11.76
C LYS A 132 5.18 20.86 12.46
N ALA A 133 4.95 20.47 13.71
CA ALA A 133 3.81 20.88 14.53
C ALA A 133 4.10 22.11 15.41
N ARG A 134 5.26 22.75 15.23
CA ARG A 134 5.72 23.91 16.00
C ARG A 134 5.96 25.11 15.09
#